data_AF-Q4W5F0-F1
#
_entry.id   AF-Q4W5F0-F1
#
_cell.length_a   1.000
_cell.length_b   1.000
_cell.length_c   1.000
_cell.angle_alpha   90.00
_cell.angle_beta   90.00
_cell.angle_gamma   90.00
#
_symmetry.space_group_name_H-M   'P 1'
#
loop_
_entity.id
_entity.type
_entity.pdbx_description
1 polymer ?
#
loop_
_entity_poly.entity_id
_entity_poly.type
_entity_poly.pdbx_seq_one_letter_code
_entity_poly.pdbx_strand_id
1 'polypeptide(L)'
;VDMQWVQVLAEGWATPLNGFMREREYLQCLHFDCLLDGGVINLSVPIVLTATHEDKERLDGCTAFALMYEGRRVAILRNPEFFEHRKEERCARQWGTTCKNHPYIK
;
A
#
# COMPACT_ATOMS: atom_id res chain seq x y z
N VAL A 1 -8.30 -4.85 -8.15
CA VAL A 1 -7.62 -4.67 -6.85
C VAL A 1 -7.11 -6.03 -6.39
N ASP A 2 -5.97 -6.09 -5.71
CA ASP A 2 -5.52 -7.34 -5.10
C ASP A 2 -6.37 -7.64 -3.85
N MET A 3 -7.13 -8.74 -3.88
CA MET A 3 -8.05 -9.10 -2.81
C MET A 3 -7.32 -9.52 -1.53
N GLN A 4 -6.09 -10.02 -1.64
CA GLN A 4 -5.34 -10.56 -0.52
C GLN A 4 -5.07 -9.48 0.54
N TRP A 5 -4.56 -8.33 0.11
CA TRP A 5 -4.30 -7.21 1.02
C TRP A 5 -5.56 -6.56 1.58
N VAL A 6 -6.66 -6.53 0.80
CA VAL A 6 -7.95 -6.07 1.31
C VAL A 6 -8.42 -6.94 2.47
N GLN A 7 -8.28 -8.26 2.36
CA GLN A 7 -8.63 -9.19 3.42
C GLN A 7 -7.72 -9.04 4.66
N VAL A 8 -6.40 -8.97 4.47
CA VAL A 8 -5.42 -8.75 5.55
C VAL A 8 -5.78 -7.53 6.40
N LEU A 9 -6.13 -6.43 5.73
CA LEU A 9 -6.55 -5.19 6.39
C LEU A 9 -7.92 -5.33 7.07
N ALA A 10 -8.90 -5.94 6.40
CA ALA A 10 -10.26 -6.09 6.92
C ALA A 10 -10.35 -6.96 8.18
N GLU A 11 -9.49 -7.98 8.28
CA GLU A 11 -9.43 -8.90 9.42
C GLU A 11 -8.47 -8.44 10.53
N GLY A 12 -7.80 -7.29 10.36
CA GLY A 12 -6.95 -6.69 11.40
C GLY A 12 -5.58 -7.34 11.58
N TRP A 13 -5.12 -8.16 10.63
CA TRP A 13 -3.79 -8.79 10.68
C TRP A 13 -2.63 -7.78 10.73
N ALA A 14 -2.85 -6.57 10.20
CA ALA A 14 -1.87 -5.49 10.18
C ALA A 14 -2.24 -4.33 11.13
N THR A 15 -2.96 -4.62 12.22
CA THR A 15 -3.28 -3.62 13.26
C THR A 15 -1.99 -2.88 13.69
N PRO A 16 -1.97 -1.53 13.72
CA PRO A 16 -3.12 -0.62 13.78
C PRO A 16 -3.58 -0.04 12.43
N LEU A 17 -3.10 -0.55 11.28
CA LEU A 17 -3.52 -0.02 9.99
C LEU A 17 -5.04 -0.13 9.81
N ASN A 18 -5.64 0.96 9.35
CA ASN A 18 -7.08 1.06 9.05
C ASN A 18 -7.37 1.07 7.54
N GLY A 19 -6.34 0.86 6.72
CA GLY A 19 -6.39 0.89 5.26
C GLY A 19 -4.99 0.67 4.67
N PHE A 20 -4.88 0.88 3.36
CA PHE A 20 -3.58 0.91 2.70
C PHE A 20 -2.74 2.07 3.24
N MET A 21 -1.43 1.85 3.34
CA MET A 21 -0.49 2.83 3.88
C MET A 21 -0.53 4.13 3.07
N ARG A 22 -0.59 5.26 3.79
CA ARG A 22 -0.27 6.60 3.29
C ARG A 22 1.22 6.74 3.03
N GLU A 23 1.66 7.82 2.37
CA GLU A 23 3.08 8.00 2.03
C GLU A 23 3.95 7.98 3.30
N ARG A 24 3.51 8.65 4.37
CA ARG A 24 4.19 8.65 5.67
C ARG A 24 4.37 7.24 6.25
N GLU A 25 3.30 6.45 6.30
CA GLU A 25 3.33 5.09 6.85
C GLU A 25 4.19 4.17 5.98
N TYR A 26 4.09 4.32 4.66
CA TYR A 26 4.92 3.62 3.69
C TYR A 26 6.41 3.90 3.89
N LEU A 27 6.79 5.17 4.03
CA LEU A 27 8.18 5.56 4.26
C LEU A 27 8.68 5.03 5.61
N GLN A 28 7.89 5.12 6.68
CA GLN A 28 8.27 4.57 7.97
C GLN A 28 8.51 3.06 7.89
N CYS A 29 7.57 2.32 7.29
CA CYS A 29 7.68 0.89 7.04
C CYS A 29 8.95 0.56 6.25
N LEU A 30 9.20 1.27 5.15
CA LEU A 30 10.31 0.99 4.25
C LEU A 30 11.69 1.32 4.83
N HIS A 31 11.79 2.34 5.69
CA HIS A 31 13.07 2.80 6.25
C HIS A 31 13.38 2.23 7.63
N PHE A 32 12.35 1.87 8.41
CA PHE A 32 12.51 1.53 9.82
C PHE A 32 11.83 0.22 10.22
N ASP A 33 11.20 -0.50 9.28
CA ASP A 33 10.47 -1.74 9.55
C ASP A 33 9.37 -1.61 10.61
N CYS A 34 8.88 -0.38 10.83
CA CYS A 34 7.88 -0.08 11.84
C CYS A 34 7.02 1.13 11.47
N LEU A 35 5.87 1.23 12.13
CA LEU A 35 5.16 2.50 12.31
C LEU A 35 5.60 3.12 13.63
N LEU A 36 5.78 4.42 13.61
CA LEU A 36 6.23 5.23 14.75
C LEU A 36 5.06 5.99 15.40
N ASP A 37 3.93 6.09 14.71
CA ASP A 37 2.76 6.83 15.16
C ASP A 37 1.93 5.99 16.13
N GLY A 38 1.89 6.40 17.40
CA GLY A 38 1.16 5.68 18.46
C GLY A 38 1.98 4.62 19.20
N GLY A 39 3.31 4.64 19.03
CA GLY A 39 4.24 3.66 19.59
C GLY A 39 5.04 2.98 18.48
N VAL A 40 6.17 2.35 18.83
CA VAL A 40 6.96 1.59 17.85
C VAL A 40 6.27 0.24 17.62
N ILE A 41 5.63 0.08 16.45
CA ILE A 41 4.92 -1.13 16.08
C ILE A 41 5.59 -1.73 14.85
N ASN A 42 5.99 -3.00 14.94
CA ASN A 42 6.63 -3.67 13.82
C ASN A 42 5.65 -3.85 12.65
N LEU A 43 6.01 -3.29 11.50
CA LEU A 43 5.33 -3.41 10.22
C LEU A 43 6.41 -3.23 9.14
N SER A 44 7.02 -4.35 8.74
CA SER A 44 8.20 -4.40 7.86
C SER A 44 7.88 -4.68 6.39
N VAL A 45 6.60 -4.75 6.04
CA VAL A 45 6.15 -4.99 4.67
C VAL A 45 5.12 -3.92 4.27
N PRO A 46 5.41 -3.11 3.23
CA PRO A 46 4.50 -2.12 2.70
C PRO A 46 3.19 -2.72 2.19
N ILE A 47 2.09 -2.30 2.81
CA ILE A 47 0.72 -2.64 2.38
C ILE A 47 0.15 -1.43 1.63
N VAL A 48 0.46 -1.35 0.34
CA VAL A 48 0.08 -0.22 -0.53
C VAL A 48 -0.77 -0.69 -1.72
N LEU A 49 -1.65 0.18 -2.21
CA LEU A 49 -2.43 -0.06 -3.43
C LEU A 49 -1.80 0.70 -4.60
N THR A 50 -1.40 -0.01 -5.65
CA THR A 50 -0.89 0.62 -6.87
C THR A 50 -2.05 1.12 -7.73
N ALA A 51 -1.88 2.30 -8.33
CA ALA A 51 -2.78 2.84 -9.34
C ALA A 51 -2.01 3.13 -10.64
N THR A 52 -2.69 3.07 -11.77
CA THR A 52 -2.14 3.58 -13.04
C THR A 52 -2.19 5.11 -13.06
N HIS A 53 -1.54 5.72 -14.05
CA HIS A 53 -1.60 7.17 -14.22
C HIS A 53 -3.04 7.64 -14.52
N GLU A 54 -3.73 6.90 -15.37
CA GLU A 54 -5.11 7.18 -15.77
C GLU A 54 -6.07 7.05 -14.58
N ASP A 55 -5.87 6.04 -13.73
CA ASP A 55 -6.66 5.89 -12.51
C ASP A 55 -6.40 7.01 -11.52
N LYS A 56 -5.14 7.43 -11.36
CA LYS A 56 -4.78 8.59 -10.53
C LYS A 56 -5.47 9.86 -11.03
N GLU A 57 -5.38 10.17 -12.32
CA GLU A 57 -6.01 11.35 -12.92
C GLU A 57 -7.53 11.31 -12.79
N ARG A 58 -8.15 10.16 -13.08
CA ARG A 58 -9.60 9.98 -13.00
C ARG A 58 -10.15 10.09 -11.59
N LEU A 59 -9.36 9.70 -10.59
CA LEU A 59 -9.75 9.70 -9.17
C LEU A 59 -9.23 10.91 -8.41
N ASP A 60 -8.51 11.83 -9.07
CA ASP A 60 -7.98 13.03 -8.44
C ASP A 60 -9.12 13.88 -7.86
N GLY A 61 -8.91 14.42 -6.66
CA GLY A 61 -9.93 15.14 -5.90
C GLY A 61 -11.11 14.32 -5.36
N CYS A 62 -11.23 13.03 -5.67
CA CYS A 62 -12.28 12.19 -5.09
C CYS A 62 -12.04 11.94 -3.60
N THR A 63 -13.04 12.20 -2.77
CA THR A 63 -12.97 11.95 -1.32
C THR A 63 -13.20 10.49 -0.95
N ALA A 64 -13.86 9.72 -1.81
CA ALA A 64 -14.02 8.29 -1.63
C ALA A 64 -14.33 7.58 -2.96
N PHE A 65 -13.92 6.31 -3.08
CA PHE A 65 -14.31 5.45 -4.19
C PHE A 65 -14.36 3.98 -3.80
N ALA A 66 -15.14 3.19 -4.54
CA ALA A 66 -15.28 1.76 -4.32
C ALA A 66 -14.11 0.98 -4.92
N LEU A 67 -13.56 0.03 -4.17
CA LEU A 67 -12.64 -0.97 -4.65
C LEU A 67 -13.43 -2.13 -5.25
N MET A 68 -13.04 -2.52 -6.47
CA MET A 68 -13.70 -3.59 -7.23
C MET A 68 -12.78 -4.80 -7.37
N TYR A 69 -13.35 -5.98 -7.17
CA TYR A 69 -12.74 -7.27 -7.45
C TYR A 69 -13.76 -8.14 -8.18
N GLU A 70 -13.41 -8.63 -9.38
CA GLU A 70 -14.29 -9.49 -10.21
C GLU A 70 -15.74 -8.96 -10.35
N GLY A 71 -15.87 -7.66 -10.61
CA GLY A 71 -17.18 -7.00 -10.78
C GLY A 71 -17.95 -6.77 -9.47
N ARG A 72 -17.41 -7.14 -8.31
CA ARG A 72 -18.02 -6.92 -6.99
C ARG A 72 -17.33 -5.77 -6.26
N ARG A 73 -18.14 -4.94 -5.58
CA ARG A 73 -17.66 -3.91 -4.65
C ARG A 73 -17.22 -4.61 -3.37
N VAL A 74 -15.94 -4.50 -3.02
CA VAL A 74 -15.37 -5.20 -1.85
C VAL A 74 -15.00 -4.27 -0.70
N ALA A 75 -14.71 -3.00 -0.99
CA ALA A 75 -14.42 -1.99 0.02
C ALA A 75 -14.68 -0.58 -0.53
N ILE A 76 -14.64 0.42 0.35
CA ILE A 76 -14.65 1.83 -0.05
C ILE A 76 -13.41 2.48 0.56
N LEU A 77 -12.51 2.97 -0.29
CA LEU A 77 -11.36 3.75 0.13
C LEU A 77 -11.79 5.19 0.36
N ARG A 78 -11.48 5.76 1.53
CA ARG A 78 -11.82 7.13 1.91
C ARG A 78 -10.57 7.96 2.09
N ASN A 79 -10.67 9.24 1.74
CA ASN A 79 -9.57 10.21 1.77
C ASN A 79 -8.29 9.64 1.14
N PRO A 80 -8.35 9.14 -0.11
CA PRO A 80 -7.21 8.50 -0.76
C PRO A 80 -6.03 9.47 -0.87
N GLU A 81 -4.82 8.94 -0.85
CA GLU A 81 -3.59 9.69 -1.02
C GLU A 81 -2.76 9.03 -2.12
N PHE A 82 -2.44 9.78 -3.16
CA PHE A 82 -1.64 9.31 -4.29
C PHE A 82 -0.23 9.88 -4.18
N PHE A 83 0.77 9.01 -4.15
CA PHE A 83 2.19 9.38 -4.08
C PHE A 83 3.02 8.57 -5.08
N GLU A 84 4.27 8.96 -5.28
CA GLU A 84 5.16 8.36 -6.27
C GLU A 84 5.60 6.95 -5.84
N HIS A 85 5.44 5.97 -6.74
CA HIS A 85 5.96 4.63 -6.52
C HIS A 85 7.42 4.52 -6.99
N ARG A 86 8.37 4.85 -6.10
CA ARG A 86 9.82 4.71 -6.33
C ARG A 86 10.26 3.25 -6.31
N LYS A 87 9.96 2.53 -7.39
CA LYS A 87 10.09 1.06 -7.49
C LYS A 87 11.48 0.55 -7.12
N GLU A 88 12.54 1.16 -7.63
CA GLU A 88 13.91 0.68 -7.38
C GLU A 88 14.30 0.79 -5.90
N GLU A 89 14.01 1.92 -5.26
CA GLU A 89 14.23 2.11 -3.82
C GLU A 89 13.42 1.12 -3.00
N ARG A 90 12.12 0.96 -3.32
CA ARG A 90 11.28 -0.04 -2.67
C ARG A 90 11.92 -1.42 -2.75
N CYS A 91 12.41 -1.78 -3.93
CA CYS A 91 12.97 -3.09 -4.15
C CYS A 91 14.25 -3.33 -3.34
N ALA A 92 15.17 -2.37 -3.42
CA ALA A 92 16.43 -2.41 -2.70
C ALA A 92 16.23 -2.56 -1.19
N ARG A 93 15.26 -1.84 -0.60
CA ARG A 93 15.00 -1.86 0.84
C ARG A 93 14.24 -3.10 1.29
N GLN A 94 13.22 -3.52 0.55
CA GLN A 94 12.40 -4.67 0.94
C GLN A 94 13.10 -6.01 0.77
N TRP A 95 13.80 -6.20 -0.35
CA TRP A 95 14.39 -7.49 -0.71
C TRP A 95 15.92 -7.50 -0.65
N GLY A 96 16.55 -6.37 -0.32
CA GLY A 96 18.02 -6.24 -0.34
C GLY A 96 18.62 -6.31 -1.74
N THR A 97 17.80 -6.24 -2.80
CA THR A 97 18.24 -6.38 -4.19
C THR A 97 17.31 -5.65 -5.15
N THR A 98 17.85 -5.23 -6.29
CA THR A 98 17.08 -4.69 -7.44
C THR A 98 17.11 -5.66 -8.63
N CYS A 99 17.48 -6.92 -8.39
CA CYS A 99 17.58 -7.94 -9.43
C CYS A 99 16.22 -8.20 -10.08
N LYS A 100 16.12 -7.91 -11.39
CA LYS A 100 14.91 -8.15 -12.20
C LYS A 100 14.47 -9.61 -12.26
N ASN A 101 15.33 -10.56 -11.87
CA ASN A 101 14.98 -11.98 -11.82
C ASN A 101 14.35 -12.40 -10.50
N HIS A 102 14.35 -11.55 -9.46
CA HIS A 102 13.68 -11.83 -8.20
C HIS A 102 12.15 -11.92 -8.42
N PRO A 103 11.45 -12.98 -7.98
CA PRO A 103 10.05 -13.21 -8.33
C PRO A 103 9.10 -12.07 -7.97
N TYR A 104 9.39 -11.34 -6.89
CA TYR A 104 8.58 -10.20 -6.42
C TYR A 104 8.99 -8.83 -7.01
N ILE A 105 10.10 -8.76 -7.75
CA ILE A 105 10.57 -7.51 -8.40
C ILE A 105 10.11 -7.43 -9.87
N LYS A 106 9.75 -8.58 -10.46
CA LYS A 106 9.31 -8.70 -11.85
C LYS A 106 8.07 -7.88 -12.17
#